data_AF-A0A2D7RHA8-F1
#
_entry.id   AF-A0A2D7RHA8-F1
#
_cell.length_a   1.000
_cell.length_b   1.000
_cell.length_c   1.000
_cell.angle_alpha   90.00
_cell.angle_beta   90.00
_cell.angle_gamma   90.00
#
_symmetry.space_group_name_H-M   'P 1'
#
loop_
_entity.id
_entity.type
_entity.pdbx_description
1 polymer ?
#
loop_
_entity_poly.entity_id
_entity_poly.type
_entity_poly.pdbx_seq_one_letter_code
_entity_poly.pdbx_strand_id
1 'polypeptide(L)'
;MKKFLLITTFLIPFIAFSQNATKSQEKRSDMITSYVIDKLELSDEDAKFYKNVHLAQIVENATNVRESNASSAEEKRLIYRKGYESIRNKLVKKFGNKKAQSILKASNEARNK
;
A
#
# COMPACT_ATOMS: atom_id res chain seq x y z
N MET A 1 24.65 43.78 -18.00
CA MET A 1 25.24 42.44 -17.73
C MET A 1 24.20 41.61 -16.99
N LYS A 2 23.51 40.71 -17.70
CA LYS A 2 22.40 39.91 -17.17
C LYS A 2 22.96 38.76 -16.34
N LYS A 3 22.73 38.75 -15.03
CA LYS A 3 23.03 37.60 -14.17
C LYS A 3 21.79 36.71 -14.14
N PHE A 4 21.77 35.69 -14.99
CA PHE A 4 20.80 34.60 -14.89
C PHE A 4 21.12 33.78 -13.64
N LEU A 5 20.27 33.90 -12.62
CA LEU A 5 20.25 32.95 -11.50
C LEU A 5 19.60 31.66 -12.01
N LEU A 6 20.44 30.72 -12.43
CA LEU A 6 20.03 29.35 -12.70
C LEU A 6 19.70 28.70 -11.35
N ILE A 7 18.42 28.71 -10.97
CA ILE A 7 17.91 27.83 -9.90
C ILE A 7 17.77 26.46 -10.54
N THR A 8 18.83 25.66 -10.46
CA THR A 8 18.82 24.28 -10.90
C THR A 8 18.04 23.47 -9.86
N THR A 9 16.73 23.35 -10.05
CA THR A 9 15.90 22.40 -9.30
C THR A 9 16.39 21.00 -9.63
N PHE A 10 17.16 20.41 -8.72
CA PHE A 10 17.56 19.00 -8.79
C PHE A 10 16.30 18.15 -8.53
N LEU A 11 15.51 17.94 -9.58
CA LEU A 11 14.51 16.88 -9.64
C LEU A 11 15.29 15.56 -9.60
N ILE A 12 15.61 15.08 -8.40
CA ILE A 12 16.05 13.69 -8.23
C ILE A 12 14.83 12.84 -8.63
N PRO A 13 14.88 12.09 -9.75
CA PRO A 13 13.88 11.07 -9.95
C PRO A 13 14.08 10.07 -8.81
N PHE A 14 13.14 10.02 -7.87
CA PHE A 14 13.03 8.90 -6.95
C PHE A 14 12.77 7.66 -7.81
N ILE A 15 13.85 7.01 -8.25
CA ILE A 15 13.80 5.67 -8.81
C ILE A 15 13.31 4.83 -7.65
N ALA A 16 12.01 4.53 -7.65
CA ALA A 16 11.42 3.60 -6.71
C ALA A 16 12.07 2.25 -6.98
N PHE A 17 13.15 1.95 -6.26
CA PHE A 17 13.67 0.60 -6.18
C PHE A 17 12.52 -0.23 -5.62
N SER A 18 11.91 -1.06 -6.47
CA SER A 18 10.99 -2.09 -6.02
C SER A 18 11.78 -3.00 -5.09
N GLN A 19 11.67 -2.75 -3.78
CA GLN A 19 12.23 -3.64 -2.79
C GLN A 19 11.41 -4.93 -2.84
N ASN A 20 12.08 -6.06 -3.05
CA ASN A 20 11.44 -7.36 -2.90
C ASN A 20 10.86 -7.46 -1.49
N ALA A 21 9.64 -8.00 -1.38
CA ALA A 21 9.03 -8.19 -0.08
C ALA A 21 9.88 -9.14 0.78
N THR A 22 10.01 -8.83 2.07
CA THR A 22 10.57 -9.78 3.03
C THR A 22 9.58 -10.92 3.29
N LYS A 23 10.08 -12.09 3.68
CA LYS A 23 9.24 -13.25 4.07
C LYS A 23 8.18 -12.91 5.11
N SER A 24 8.48 -11.98 6.04
CA SER A 24 7.54 -11.51 7.06
C SER A 24 6.39 -10.69 6.45
N GLN A 25 6.71 -9.82 5.49
CA GLN A 25 5.70 -9.03 4.77
C GLN A 25 4.81 -9.90 3.89
N GLU A 26 5.40 -10.89 3.21
CA GLU A 26 4.65 -11.90 2.44
C GLU A 26 3.70 -12.68 3.35
N LYS A 27 4.21 -13.29 4.42
CA LYS A 27 3.41 -14.05 5.39
C LYS A 27 2.26 -13.21 5.97
N ARG A 28 2.51 -11.94 6.30
CA ARG A 28 1.47 -11.02 6.80
C ARG A 28 0.43 -10.72 5.73
N SER A 29 0.85 -10.53 4.49
CA SER A 29 -0.06 -10.33 3.37
C SER A 29 -0.91 -11.58 3.12
N ASP A 30 -0.31 -12.76 3.11
CA ASP A 30 -0.99 -14.02 2.87
C ASP A 30 -2.02 -14.33 3.94
N MET A 31 -1.69 -14.10 5.22
CA MET A 31 -2.64 -14.28 6.33
C MET A 31 -3.91 -13.42 6.14
N ILE A 32 -3.75 -12.14 5.81
CA ILE A 32 -4.89 -11.23 5.63
C ILE A 32 -5.64 -11.58 4.35
N THR A 33 -4.91 -11.80 3.27
CA THR A 33 -5.52 -11.98 1.95
C THR A 33 -6.26 -13.30 1.84
N SER A 34 -5.74 -14.38 2.43
CA SER A 34 -6.43 -15.68 2.46
C SER A 34 -7.78 -15.58 3.17
N TYR A 35 -7.82 -14.93 4.35
CA TYR A 35 -9.09 -14.70 5.05
C TYR A 35 -10.12 -13.95 4.21
N VAL A 36 -9.69 -12.90 3.50
CA VAL A 36 -10.59 -12.09 2.66
C VAL A 36 -11.07 -12.88 1.44
N ILE A 37 -10.17 -13.63 0.80
CA ILE A 37 -10.48 -14.46 -0.37
C ILE A 37 -11.52 -15.50 0.00
N ASP A 38 -11.30 -16.22 1.11
CA ASP A 38 -12.22 -17.26 1.58
C ASP A 38 -13.56 -16.66 1.98
N LYS A 39 -13.55 -15.54 2.72
CA LYS A 39 -14.77 -14.90 3.23
C LYS A 39 -15.64 -14.28 2.15
N LEU A 40 -15.04 -13.74 1.09
CA LEU A 40 -15.75 -13.05 0.01
C LEU A 40 -15.85 -13.87 -1.27
N GLU A 41 -15.36 -15.11 -1.25
CA GLU A 41 -15.35 -16.03 -2.39
C GLU A 41 -14.79 -15.35 -3.65
N LEU A 42 -13.64 -14.69 -3.50
CA LEU A 42 -13.01 -13.98 -4.62
C LEU A 42 -12.60 -14.99 -5.69
N SER A 43 -12.86 -14.67 -6.96
CA SER A 43 -12.33 -15.44 -8.09
C SER A 43 -10.81 -15.44 -8.09
N ASP A 44 -10.17 -16.40 -8.75
CA ASP A 44 -8.71 -16.49 -8.83
C ASP A 44 -8.06 -15.20 -9.36
N GLU A 45 -8.69 -14.55 -10.35
CA GLU A 45 -8.22 -13.28 -10.90
C GLU A 45 -8.30 -12.15 -9.86
N ASP A 46 -9.43 -12.04 -9.17
CA ASP A 46 -9.67 -11.02 -8.15
C ASP A 46 -8.77 -11.23 -6.93
N ALA A 47 -8.58 -12.48 -6.53
CA ALA A 47 -7.68 -12.92 -5.47
C ALA A 47 -6.23 -12.55 -5.79
N LYS A 48 -5.75 -12.87 -7.00
CA LYS A 48 -4.40 -12.52 -7.46
C LYS A 48 -4.20 -11.01 -7.48
N PHE A 49 -5.16 -10.25 -8.00
CA PHE A 49 -5.12 -8.79 -7.99
C PHE A 49 -5.02 -8.25 -6.56
N TYR A 50 -5.89 -8.72 -5.66
CA TYR A 50 -5.92 -8.24 -4.29
C TYR A 50 -4.64 -8.58 -3.52
N LYS A 51 -4.11 -9.81 -3.66
CA LYS A 51 -2.82 -10.22 -3.08
C LYS A 51 -1.69 -9.29 -3.48
N ASN A 52 -1.58 -9.01 -4.78
CA ASN A 52 -0.53 -8.12 -5.32
C ASN A 52 -0.66 -6.70 -4.77
N VAL A 53 -1.86 -6.13 -4.78
CA VAL A 53 -2.10 -4.78 -4.28
C VAL A 53 -1.83 -4.69 -2.78
N HIS A 54 -2.24 -5.69 -2.00
CA HIS A 54 -2.05 -5.72 -0.55
C HIS A 54 -0.57 -5.90 -0.16
N LEU A 55 0.18 -6.76 -0.87
CA LEU A 55 1.61 -6.91 -0.63
C LEU A 55 2.38 -5.63 -0.99
N ALA A 56 2.07 -5.03 -2.15
CA ALA A 56 2.65 -3.75 -2.54
C ALA A 56 2.39 -2.67 -1.48
N GLN A 57 1.18 -2.60 -0.93
CA GLN A 57 0.81 -1.67 0.14
C GLN A 57 1.69 -1.81 1.39
N ILE A 58 2.02 -3.04 1.79
CA ILE A 58 2.88 -3.31 2.94
C ILE A 58 4.32 -2.85 2.66
N VAL A 59 4.85 -3.15 1.48
CA VAL A 59 6.21 -2.78 1.07
C VAL A 59 6.35 -1.27 0.91
N GLU A 60 5.39 -0.63 0.24
CA GLU A 60 5.33 0.83 0.06
C GLU A 60 5.26 1.54 1.42
N ASN A 61 4.43 1.08 2.35
CA ASN A 61 4.34 1.68 3.69
C ASN A 61 5.66 1.55 4.47
N ALA A 62 6.30 0.38 4.45
CA ALA A 62 7.58 0.18 5.13
C ALA A 62 8.68 1.08 4.55
N THR A 63 8.71 1.19 3.21
CA THR A 63 9.64 2.06 2.48
C THR A 63 9.41 3.52 2.86
N ASN A 64 8.16 3.98 2.81
CA ASN A 64 7.81 5.36 3.12
C ASN A 64 8.12 5.75 4.56
N VAL A 65 7.91 4.85 5.54
CA VAL A 65 8.28 5.09 6.94
C VAL A 65 9.80 5.26 7.09
N ARG A 66 10.59 4.41 6.42
CA ARG A 66 12.05 4.48 6.42
C ARG A 66 12.55 5.77 5.78
N GLU A 67 11.99 6.16 4.63
CA GLU A 67 12.44 7.31 3.85
C GLU A 67 12.00 8.65 4.45
N SER A 68 10.86 8.68 5.14
CA SER A 68 10.37 9.90 5.80
C SER A 68 11.04 10.18 7.14
N ASN A 69 11.93 9.29 7.63
CA ASN A 69 12.46 9.32 9.00
C ASN A 69 11.36 9.44 10.07
N ALA A 70 10.17 8.88 9.81
CA ALA A 70 9.05 8.99 10.75
C ALA A 70 9.38 8.17 12.01
N SER A 71 9.45 8.86 13.14
CA SER A 71 9.86 8.28 14.42
C SER A 71 8.67 8.12 15.37
N SER A 72 7.75 9.09 15.37
CA SER A 72 6.56 9.09 16.23
C SER A 72 5.42 8.22 15.67
N ALA A 73 4.46 7.89 16.53
CA ALA A 73 3.27 7.15 16.13
C ALA A 73 2.39 7.99 15.19
N GLU A 74 2.31 9.30 15.44
CA GLU A 74 1.54 10.27 14.66
C GLU A 74 2.07 10.39 13.23
N GLU A 75 3.39 10.51 13.07
CA GLU A 75 4.03 10.59 11.75
C GLU A 75 3.80 9.31 10.94
N LYS A 76 3.99 8.14 11.57
CA LYS A 76 3.74 6.84 10.93
C LYS A 76 2.26 6.67 10.56
N ARG A 77 1.34 7.16 11.39
CA ARG A 77 -0.11 7.12 11.14
C ARG A 77 -0.48 7.87 9.86
N LEU A 78 0.15 9.02 9.58
CA LEU A 78 -0.10 9.76 8.34
C LEU A 78 0.31 8.98 7.10
N ILE A 79 1.43 8.25 7.17
CA ILE A 79 1.93 7.39 6.08
C ILE A 79 0.97 6.23 5.86
N TYR A 80 0.58 5.54 6.93
CA TYR A 80 -0.37 4.43 6.84
C TYR A 80 -1.74 4.86 6.33
N ARG A 81 -2.20 6.08 6.68
CA ARG A 81 -3.45 6.64 6.12
C ARG A 81 -3.34 6.87 4.62
N LYS A 82 -2.25 7.47 4.13
CA LYS A 82 -2.02 7.64 2.69
C LYS A 82 -1.98 6.29 1.97
N GLY A 83 -1.32 5.32 2.58
CA GLY A 83 -1.33 3.95 2.11
C GLY A 83 -2.74 3.37 2.00
N TYR A 84 -3.54 3.47 3.05
CA TYR A 84 -4.92 3.00 3.06
C TYR A 84 -5.77 3.62 1.93
N GLU A 85 -5.64 4.93 1.68
CA GLU A 85 -6.36 5.57 0.56
C GLU A 85 -5.87 5.07 -0.81
N SER A 86 -4.57 4.81 -0.97
CA SER A 86 -4.01 4.24 -2.20
C SER A 86 -4.61 2.86 -2.53
N ILE A 87 -4.60 1.93 -1.57
CA ILE A 87 -5.22 0.61 -1.77
C ILE A 87 -6.73 0.74 -2.01
N ARG A 88 -7.43 1.59 -1.26
CA ARG A 88 -8.86 1.83 -1.47
C ARG A 88 -9.14 2.26 -2.91
N ASN A 89 -8.38 3.22 -3.44
CA ASN A 89 -8.54 3.70 -4.81
C ASN A 89 -8.27 2.60 -5.85
N LYS A 90 -7.21 1.81 -5.67
CA LYS A 90 -6.90 0.65 -6.54
C LYS A 90 -8.05 -0.37 -6.53
N LEU A 91 -8.61 -0.67 -5.35
CA LEU A 91 -9.73 -1.60 -5.20
C LEU A 91 -11.03 -1.06 -5.80
N VAL A 92 -11.37 0.20 -5.54
CA VAL A 92 -12.57 0.84 -6.11
C VAL A 92 -12.51 0.84 -7.63
N LYS A 93 -11.33 1.11 -8.21
CA LYS A 93 -11.13 1.09 -9.67
C LYS A 93 -11.37 -0.29 -10.29
N LYS A 94 -10.96 -1.39 -9.62
CA LYS A 94 -11.12 -2.76 -10.14
C LYS A 94 -12.51 -3.35 -9.82
N PHE A 95 -13.03 -3.10 -8.62
CA PHE A 95 -14.19 -3.82 -8.08
C PHE A 95 -15.45 -2.97 -7.87
N GLY A 96 -15.34 -1.64 -8.04
CA GLY A 96 -16.37 -0.70 -7.63
C GLY A 96 -16.43 -0.49 -6.11
N ASN A 97 -17.15 0.54 -5.69
CA ASN A 97 -17.15 1.01 -4.30
C ASN A 97 -17.64 -0.05 -3.29
N LYS A 98 -18.75 -0.74 -3.59
CA LYS A 98 -19.36 -1.71 -2.66
C LYS A 98 -18.42 -2.88 -2.36
N LYS A 99 -17.88 -3.54 -3.39
CA LYS A 99 -16.98 -4.69 -3.22
C LYS A 99 -15.64 -4.28 -2.63
N ALA A 100 -15.10 -3.12 -3.00
CA ALA A 100 -13.90 -2.56 -2.37
C ALA A 100 -14.07 -2.33 -0.86
N GLN A 101 -15.21 -1.81 -0.42
CA GLN A 101 -15.51 -1.63 1.01
C GLN A 101 -15.61 -2.98 1.74
N SER A 102 -16.25 -3.99 1.15
CA SER A 102 -16.31 -5.33 1.73
C SER A 102 -14.92 -5.95 1.90
N ILE A 103 -14.05 -5.81 0.90
CA ILE A 103 -12.65 -6.26 0.97
C ILE A 103 -11.91 -5.57 2.11
N LEU A 104 -12.01 -4.23 2.22
CA LEU A 104 -11.33 -3.47 3.27
C LEU A 104 -11.86 -3.81 4.67
N LYS A 105 -13.18 -4.00 4.81
CA LYS A 105 -13.81 -4.44 6.07
C LYS A 105 -13.29 -5.81 6.49
N ALA A 106 -13.32 -6.79 5.59
CA ALA A 106 -12.79 -8.13 5.86
C ALA A 106 -11.29 -8.10 6.17
N SER A 107 -10.52 -7.22 5.52
CA SER A 107 -9.09 -7.02 5.81
C SER A 107 -8.86 -6.53 7.24
N ASN A 108 -9.71 -5.62 7.73
CA ASN A 108 -9.62 -5.09 9.09
C ASN A 108 -10.03 -6.14 10.13
N GLU A 109 -11.05 -6.95 9.84
CA GLU A 109 -11.41 -8.09 10.68
C GLU A 109 -10.24 -9.09 10.80
N ALA A 110 -9.57 -9.40 9.70
CA ALA A 110 -8.42 -10.31 9.68
C ALA A 110 -7.23 -9.82 10.53
N ARG A 111 -7.08 -8.50 10.69
CA ARG A 111 -6.00 -7.91 11.52
C ARG A 111 -6.26 -8.01 13.02
N ASN A 112 -7.52 -8.21 13.41
CA ASN A 112 -7.97 -8.23 14.80
C ASN A 112 -8.28 -9.67 15.29
N LYS A 113 -7.99 -10.67 14.45
CA LYS A 113 -8.03 -12.09 14.80
C LYS A 113 -6.62 -12.57 15.11
#